data_AF-A0A936WSL7-F1
#
_entry.id   AF-A0A936WSL7-F1
#
_cell.length_a   1.000
_cell.length_b   1.000
_cell.length_c   1.000
_cell.angle_alpha   90.00
_cell.angle_beta   90.00
_cell.angle_gamma   90.00
#
_symmetry.space_group_name_H-M   'P 1'
#
loop_
_entity.id
_entity.type
_entity.pdbx_description
1 polymer ?
#
loop_
_entity_poly.entity_id
_entity_poly.type
_entity_poly.pdbx_seq_one_letter_code
_entity_poly.pdbx_strand_id
1 'polypeptide(L)'
;MKDIDLNEDRWRQFIDVVAKLITEKGEARIVIEGSASKVPTKTYGSNENLSRQRMEDARKRLVEAIRARGLDADKLRLEAVNNLVQGPRYAGDYLNTDKYGKFQYVKLKVR
;
A
#
# COMPACT_ATOMS: atom_id res chain seq x y z
N MET A 1 3.93 -0.42 -11.15
CA MET A 1 3.60 0.54 -10.08
C MET A 1 4.84 0.77 -9.22
N LYS A 2 5.22 2.02 -8.94
CA LYS A 2 6.47 2.41 -8.26
C LYS A 2 6.31 2.67 -6.74
N ASP A 3 5.13 2.44 -6.18
CA ASP A 3 4.80 2.94 -4.83
C ASP A 3 5.42 2.14 -3.67
N ILE A 4 6.04 0.98 -3.94
CA ILE A 4 6.84 0.22 -2.97
C ILE A 4 8.15 -0.17 -3.66
N ASP A 5 9.29 0.16 -3.08
CA ASP A 5 10.56 -0.40 -3.51
C ASP A 5 10.88 -1.61 -2.61
N LEU A 6 10.98 -2.80 -3.22
CA LEU A 6 11.25 -4.03 -2.49
C LEU A 6 12.68 -4.09 -1.92
N ASN A 7 13.57 -3.25 -2.45
CA ASN A 7 14.95 -3.16 -1.99
C ASN A 7 15.16 -2.12 -0.89
N GLU A 8 14.17 -1.28 -0.60
CA GLU A 8 14.24 -0.28 0.47
C GLU A 8 14.33 -0.97 1.85
N ASP A 9 15.26 -0.53 2.69
CA ASP A 9 15.47 -1.10 4.03
C ASP A 9 14.20 -1.11 4.86
N ARG A 10 13.38 -0.06 4.74
CA ARG A 10 12.10 0.05 5.45
C ARG A 10 11.14 -1.07 5.06
N TRP A 11 11.09 -1.45 3.77
CA TRP A 11 10.25 -2.56 3.33
C TRP A 11 10.76 -3.89 3.89
N ARG A 12 12.08 -4.13 3.82
CA ARG A 12 12.69 -5.35 4.36
C ARG A 12 12.41 -5.51 5.86
N GLN A 13 12.65 -4.45 6.64
CA GLN A 13 12.35 -4.40 8.07
C GLN A 13 10.87 -4.63 8.36
N PHE A 14 9.97 -4.05 7.56
CA PHE A 14 8.54 -4.29 7.71
C PHE A 14 8.19 -5.77 7.51
N ILE A 15 8.73 -6.41 6.47
CA ILE A 15 8.54 -7.85 6.24
C ILE A 15 9.13 -8.70 7.36
N ASP A 16 10.29 -8.33 7.91
CA ASP A 16 10.88 -9.02 9.07
C ASP A 16 9.94 -8.97 10.29
N VAL A 17 9.33 -7.81 10.57
CA VAL A 17 8.35 -7.66 11.66
C VAL A 17 7.12 -8.53 11.42
N VAL A 18 6.59 -8.55 10.20
CA VAL A 18 5.42 -9.39 9.86
C VAL A 18 5.76 -10.88 9.99
N ALA A 19 6.90 -11.31 9.48
CA ALA A 19 7.38 -12.69 9.57
C ALA A 19 7.57 -13.13 11.04
N LYS A 20 8.14 -12.26 11.87
CA LYS A 20 8.28 -12.48 13.31
C LYS A 20 6.92 -12.68 13.98
N LEU A 21 5.92 -11.87 13.66
CA LEU A 21 4.58 -12.01 14.22
C LEU A 21 3.90 -13.31 13.81
N ILE A 22 4.01 -13.71 12.55
CA ILE A 22 3.48 -15.01 12.10
C ILE A 22 4.15 -16.15 12.86
N THR A 23 5.47 -16.09 13.06
CA THR A 23 6.24 -17.15 13.72
C THR A 23 5.96 -17.23 15.22
N GLU A 24 5.90 -16.08 15.91
CA GLU A 24 5.75 -16.02 17.38
C GLU A 24 4.30 -16.05 17.85
N LYS A 25 3.37 -15.50 17.06
CA LYS A 25 1.96 -15.33 17.45
C LYS A 25 0.99 -16.13 16.57
N GLY A 26 1.49 -16.80 15.53
CA GLY A 26 0.69 -17.60 14.61
C GLY A 26 -0.04 -16.80 13.52
N GLU A 27 -0.15 -15.48 13.64
CA GLU A 27 -0.74 -14.59 12.64
C GLU A 27 -0.18 -13.16 12.72
N ALA A 28 -0.32 -12.41 11.63
CA ALA A 28 -0.03 -10.98 11.59
C ALA A 28 -1.23 -10.20 11.07
N ARG A 29 -1.66 -9.20 11.85
CA ARG A 29 -2.80 -8.34 11.53
C ARG A 29 -2.31 -7.08 10.84
N ILE A 30 -2.79 -6.87 9.62
CA ILE A 30 -2.29 -5.84 8.70
C ILE A 30 -3.43 -4.94 8.26
N VAL A 31 -3.15 -3.63 8.25
CA VAL A 31 -3.99 -2.62 7.61
C VAL A 31 -3.27 -2.13 6.35
N ILE A 32 -4.01 -2.07 5.23
CA ILE A 32 -3.52 -1.54 3.96
C ILE A 32 -4.40 -0.36 3.54
N GLU A 33 -3.75 0.76 3.19
CA GLU A 33 -4.43 1.97 2.71
C GLU A 33 -3.76 2.45 1.42
N GLY A 34 -4.51 2.43 0.33
CA GLY A 34 -4.13 3.06 -0.93
C GLY A 34 -4.79 4.43 -1.07
N SER A 35 -4.03 5.42 -1.54
CA SER A 35 -4.52 6.79 -1.69
C SER A 35 -4.20 7.35 -3.07
N ALA A 36 -5.14 8.11 -3.62
CA ALA A 36 -4.94 8.95 -4.79
C ALA A 36 -5.29 10.42 -4.48
N SER A 37 -4.58 11.34 -5.13
CA SER A 37 -4.94 12.75 -5.11
C SER A 37 -6.16 13.02 -5.99
N LYS A 38 -6.71 14.24 -5.94
CA LYS A 38 -7.78 14.67 -6.86
C LYS A 38 -7.29 15.06 -8.26
N VAL A 39 -5.98 14.97 -8.54
CA VAL A 39 -5.46 15.15 -9.92
C VAL A 39 -6.01 14.03 -10.80
N PRO A 40 -6.64 14.34 -11.95
CA PRO A 40 -7.23 13.32 -12.81
C PRO A 40 -6.20 12.32 -13.31
N THR A 41 -6.62 11.06 -13.37
CA THR A 41 -5.81 9.97 -13.90
C THR A 41 -6.44 9.42 -15.17
N LYS A 42 -5.68 9.39 -16.27
CA LYS A 42 -6.15 8.81 -17.54
C LYS A 42 -5.99 7.29 -17.56
N THR A 43 -4.86 6.81 -17.06
CA THR A 43 -4.47 5.39 -17.11
C THR A 43 -5.45 4.47 -16.37
N TYR A 44 -6.00 4.94 -15.25
CA TYR A 44 -6.85 4.13 -14.37
C TYR A 44 -8.35 4.45 -14.49
N GLY A 45 -8.73 5.41 -15.34
CA GLY A 45 -10.10 5.87 -15.54
C GLY A 45 -10.65 6.75 -14.41
N SER A 46 -10.39 6.42 -13.15
CA SER A 46 -10.76 7.24 -11.99
C SER A 46 -9.71 7.17 -10.87
N ASN A 47 -9.77 8.14 -9.95
CA ASN A 47 -8.86 8.19 -8.81
C ASN A 47 -9.18 7.11 -7.76
N GLU A 48 -10.44 6.68 -7.68
CA GLU A 48 -10.87 5.54 -6.88
C GLU A 48 -10.26 4.24 -7.42
N ASN A 49 -10.21 4.08 -8.75
CA ASN A 49 -9.55 2.92 -9.36
C ASN A 49 -8.04 2.96 -9.14
N LEU A 50 -7.41 4.13 -9.23
CA LEU A 50 -5.99 4.30 -8.91
C LEU A 50 -5.69 3.94 -7.44
N SER A 51 -6.45 4.47 -6.48
CA SER A 51 -6.24 4.18 -5.06
C SER A 51 -6.50 2.70 -4.73
N ARG A 52 -7.50 2.08 -5.37
CA ARG A 52 -7.75 0.64 -5.27
C ARG A 52 -6.59 -0.17 -5.84
N GLN A 53 -6.10 0.15 -7.03
CA GLN A 53 -4.97 -0.54 -7.64
C GLN A 53 -3.73 -0.45 -6.75
N ARG A 54 -3.47 0.72 -6.15
CA ARG A 54 -2.37 0.92 -5.21
C ARG A 54 -2.43 -0.04 -4.03
N MET A 55 -3.60 -0.15 -3.44
CA MET A 55 -3.85 -1.06 -2.34
C MET A 55 -3.64 -2.52 -2.77
N GLU A 56 -4.21 -2.94 -3.91
CA GLU A 56 -4.13 -4.33 -4.37
C GLU A 56 -2.70 -4.75 -4.71
N ASP A 57 -1.95 -3.89 -5.39
CA ASP A 57 -0.54 -4.13 -5.70
C ASP A 57 0.30 -4.26 -4.42
N ALA A 58 0.00 -3.47 -3.37
CA ALA A 58 0.68 -3.58 -2.09
C ALA A 58 0.32 -4.88 -1.34
N ARG A 59 -0.96 -5.26 -1.36
CA ARG A 59 -1.43 -6.54 -0.82
C ARG A 59 -0.72 -7.71 -1.50
N LYS A 60 -0.65 -7.69 -2.83
CA LYS A 60 0.03 -8.73 -3.62
C LYS A 60 1.51 -8.84 -3.25
N ARG A 61 2.22 -7.71 -3.18
CA ARG A 61 3.64 -7.68 -2.80
C ARG A 61 3.90 -8.19 -1.38
N LEU A 62 3.01 -7.86 -0.44
CA LEU A 62 3.10 -8.38 0.93
C LEU A 62 2.97 -9.91 0.94
N VAL A 63 1.97 -10.45 0.25
CA VAL A 63 1.75 -11.89 0.14
C VAL A 63 2.95 -12.59 -0.50
N GLU A 64 3.47 -12.05 -1.61
CA GLU A 64 4.64 -12.57 -2.30
C GLU A 64 5.88 -12.55 -1.40
N ALA A 65 6.12 -11.47 -0.65
CA ALA A 65 7.25 -11.35 0.25
C ALA A 65 7.19 -12.35 1.42
N ILE A 66 6.01 -12.61 1.97
CA ILE A 66 5.82 -13.60 3.05
C ILE A 66 6.01 -15.03 2.53
N ARG A 67 5.47 -15.33 1.34
CA ARG A 67 5.73 -16.63 0.67
C ARG A 67 7.21 -16.83 0.35
N ALA A 68 7.92 -15.78 -0.07
CA ALA A 68 9.35 -15.84 -0.31
C ALA A 68 10.18 -16.10 0.97
N ARG A 69 9.63 -15.83 2.16
CA ARG A 69 10.20 -16.22 3.45
C ARG A 69 9.86 -17.67 3.86
N GLY A 70 9.14 -18.41 3.02
CA GLY A 70 8.67 -19.77 3.32
C GLY A 70 7.52 -19.83 4.33
N LEU A 71 6.84 -18.69 4.58
CA LEU A 71 5.74 -18.60 5.52
C LEU A 71 4.39 -18.72 4.82
N ASP A 72 3.40 -19.22 5.56
CA ASP A 72 2.02 -19.32 5.11
C ASP A 72 1.36 -17.93 5.05
N ALA A 73 0.99 -17.49 3.85
CA ALA A 73 0.35 -16.20 3.62
C ALA A 73 -1.09 -16.13 4.17
N ASP A 74 -1.73 -17.27 4.45
CA ASP A 74 -3.08 -17.30 5.04
C ASP A 74 -3.06 -16.86 6.52
N LYS A 75 -1.87 -16.73 7.12
CA LYS A 75 -1.64 -16.13 8.44
C LYS A 75 -1.62 -14.60 8.41
N LEU A 76 -1.73 -13.98 7.24
CA LEU A 76 -1.98 -12.54 7.11
C LEU A 76 -3.47 -12.25 7.30
N ARG A 77 -3.81 -11.55 8.38
CA ARG A 77 -5.17 -11.08 8.65
C ARG A 77 -5.31 -9.63 8.21
N LEU A 78 -5.98 -9.40 7.09
CA LEU A 78 -6.25 -8.05 6.61
C LEU A 78 -7.43 -7.47 7.40
N GLU A 79 -7.14 -6.66 8.41
CA GLU A 79 -8.18 -6.06 9.27
C GLU A 79 -8.91 -4.92 8.57
N ALA A 80 -8.20 -4.14 7.76
CA ALA A 80 -8.80 -3.06 6.99
C ALA A 80 -8.08 -2.89 5.66
N VAL A 81 -8.89 -2.68 4.63
CA VAL A 81 -8.48 -2.51 3.24
C VAL A 81 -9.15 -1.25 2.71
N ASN A 82 -8.42 -0.14 2.77
CA ASN A 82 -8.96 1.17 2.46
C ASN A 82 -8.41 1.68 1.13
N ASN A 83 -9.29 2.31 0.34
CA ASN A 83 -8.92 3.08 -0.84
C ASN A 83 -9.53 4.49 -0.69
N LEU A 84 -8.70 5.52 -0.84
CA LEU A 84 -9.08 6.90 -0.56
C LEU A 84 -8.77 7.81 -1.75
N VAL A 85 -9.65 8.79 -1.98
CA VAL A 85 -9.38 9.94 -2.85
C VAL A 85 -9.39 11.19 -1.98
N GLN A 86 -8.23 11.82 -1.83
CA GLN A 86 -8.04 12.89 -0.85
C GLN A 86 -7.13 14.01 -1.35
N GLY A 87 -6.98 15.03 -0.50
CA GLY A 87 -6.22 16.24 -0.80
C GLY A 87 -7.05 17.37 -1.45
N PRO A 88 -6.37 18.46 -1.85
CA PRO A 88 -7.01 19.66 -2.35
C PRO A 88 -7.69 19.40 -3.70
N ARG A 89 -8.72 20.20 -4.00
CA ARG A 89 -9.40 20.15 -5.31
C ARG A 89 -8.37 20.42 -6.42
N TYR A 90 -8.48 19.67 -7.51
CA TYR A 90 -7.64 19.89 -8.69
C TYR A 90 -8.01 21.22 -9.37
N ALA A 91 -7.00 22.01 -9.73
CA ALA A 91 -7.18 23.33 -10.35
C ALA A 91 -6.48 23.46 -11.72
N GLY A 92 -6.18 22.33 -12.40
CA GLY A 92 -5.45 22.36 -13.68
C GLY A 92 -3.92 22.34 -13.54
N ASP A 93 -3.40 22.39 -12.31
CA ASP A 93 -2.00 22.54 -11.94
C ASP A 93 -1.32 21.20 -11.62
N TYR A 94 -1.43 20.21 -12.51
CA TYR A 94 -0.96 18.83 -12.26
C TYR A 94 0.54 18.71 -11.97
N LEU A 95 1.34 19.70 -12.38
CA LEU A 95 2.77 19.78 -12.11
C LEU A 95 3.10 20.14 -10.65
N ASN A 96 2.11 20.58 -9.85
CA ASN A 96 2.30 20.96 -8.45
C ASN A 96 2.39 19.70 -7.56
N THR A 97 3.53 19.02 -7.61
CA THR A 97 3.78 17.80 -6.85
C THR A 97 3.77 18.01 -5.34
N ASP A 98 4.14 19.19 -4.86
CA ASP A 98 4.12 19.50 -3.43
C ASP A 98 2.69 19.54 -2.87
N LYS A 99 1.75 20.05 -3.67
CA LYS A 99 0.33 20.14 -3.35
C LYS A 99 -0.38 18.79 -3.42
N TYR A 100 -0.06 17.96 -4.42
CA TYR A 100 -0.83 16.74 -4.72
C TYR A 100 -0.11 15.43 -4.37
N GLY A 101 1.22 15.41 -4.48
CA GLY A 101 2.05 14.21 -4.35
C GLY A 101 1.93 13.54 -2.99
N LYS A 102 1.76 14.32 -1.91
CA LYS A 102 1.59 13.80 -0.54
C LYS A 102 0.33 12.93 -0.36
N PHE A 103 -0.64 13.04 -1.26
CA PHE A 103 -1.88 12.25 -1.24
C PHE A 103 -1.82 11.04 -2.19
N GLN A 104 -0.68 10.82 -2.84
CA GLN A 104 -0.44 9.70 -3.73
C GLN A 104 0.48 8.70 -3.05
N TYR A 105 -0.10 7.69 -2.40
CA TYR A 105 0.69 6.73 -1.61
C TYR A 105 -0.01 5.39 -1.45
N VAL A 106 0.76 4.41 -0.97
CA VAL A 106 0.23 3.23 -0.27
C VAL A 106 0.91 3.08 1.08
N LYS A 107 0.14 2.66 2.10
CA LYS A 107 0.63 2.51 3.46
C LYS A 107 0.22 1.14 4.00
N LEU A 108 1.20 0.43 4.56
CA LEU A 108 0.97 -0.80 5.31
C LEU A 108 1.30 -0.57 6.78
N LYS A 109 0.50 -1.15 7.66
CA LYS A 109 0.71 -1.10 9.12
C LYS A 109 0.41 -2.45 9.73
N VAL A 110 1.26 -2.86 10.66
CA VAL A 110 1.00 -3.96 11.59
C VAL A 110 0.22 -3.42 12.79
N ARG A 111 -0.64 -4.25 13.38
CA ARG A 111 -1.39 -3.97 14.62
C ARG A 111 -0.85 -4.73 15.82
#